data_AF-A0A969L877-F1
#
_entry.id   AF-A0A969L877-F1
#
_cell.length_a   1.000
_cell.length_b   1.000
_cell.length_c   1.000
_cell.angle_alpha   90.00
_cell.angle_beta   90.00
_cell.angle_gamma   90.00
#
_symmetry.space_group_name_H-M   'P 1'
#
loop_
_entity.id
_entity.type
_entity.pdbx_description
1 polymer ?
#
loop_
_entity_poly.entity_id
_entity_poly.type
_entity_poly.pdbx_seq_one_letter_code
_entity_poly.pdbx_strand_id
1 'polypeptide(L)'
;MGKEYFTIKLNKEIYPYLPEGGWNVGVYKEDSHISGFVGTRLKEKIKNTLGIGVERHGDGQIVYLSDLPVFRGFWHTGKLLMGNAIFF
;
A
#
# COMPACT_ATOMS: atom_id res chain seq x y z
N MET A 1 -4.70 -5.22 -14.80
CA MET A 1 -3.58 -4.78 -13.93
C MET A 1 -2.34 -5.60 -14.29
N GLY A 2 -1.14 -5.00 -14.27
CA GLY A 2 0.09 -5.79 -14.28
C GLY A 2 0.11 -6.74 -13.07
N LYS A 3 0.81 -7.87 -13.17
CA LYS A 3 0.81 -8.89 -12.11
C LYS A 3 1.41 -8.41 -10.78
N GLU A 4 2.16 -7.31 -10.82
CA GLU A 4 2.96 -6.82 -9.69
C GLU A 4 2.84 -5.29 -9.53
N TYR A 5 2.83 -4.84 -8.28
CA TYR A 5 2.89 -3.44 -7.88
C TYR A 5 4.15 -3.19 -7.06
N PHE A 6 4.84 -2.09 -7.36
CA PHE A 6 6.03 -1.66 -6.67
C PHE A 6 5.81 -0.27 -6.08
N THR A 7 6.30 -0.06 -4.86
CA THR A 7 6.28 1.23 -4.18
C THR A 7 7.61 1.44 -3.45
N ILE A 8 7.95 2.70 -3.19
CA ILE A 8 9.07 3.05 -2.32
C ILE A 8 8.52 3.58 -1.01
N LYS A 9 8.89 2.91 0.07
CA LYS A 9 8.63 3.38 1.42
C LYS A 9 9.78 4.27 1.89
N LEU A 10 9.46 5.54 2.16
CA LEU A 10 10.44 6.57 2.54
C LEU A 10 10.39 6.92 4.03
N ASN A 11 9.43 6.38 4.78
CA ASN A 11 9.25 6.64 6.21
C ASN A 11 9.13 5.32 7.00
N LYS A 12 9.07 5.45 8.32
CA LYS A 12 8.93 4.32 9.26
C LYS A 12 7.49 4.07 9.69
N GLU A 13 6.53 4.79 9.13
CA GLU A 13 5.13 4.71 9.54
C GLU A 13 4.50 3.46 8.96
N ILE A 14 3.78 2.74 9.82
CA ILE A 14 3.11 1.49 9.49
C ILE A 14 1.69 1.60 9.99
N TYR A 15 0.77 0.97 9.27
CA TYR A 15 -0.65 0.99 9.62
C TYR A 15 -1.12 -0.44 9.85
N PRO A 16 -1.94 -0.68 10.88
CA PRO A 16 -2.57 -1.98 11.05
C PRO A 16 -3.50 -2.27 9.87
N TYR A 17 -3.88 -3.54 9.72
CA TYR A 17 -4.96 -3.90 8.82
C TYR A 17 -6.24 -3.15 9.17
N LEU A 18 -7.03 -2.88 8.15
CA LEU A 18 -8.37 -2.35 8.33
C LEU A 18 -9.22 -3.34 9.15
N PRO A 19 -10.10 -2.83 10.03
CA PRO A 19 -11.00 -3.65 10.81
C PRO A 19 -12.02 -4.37 9.91
N GLU A 20 -12.88 -5.18 10.52
CA GLU A 20 -13.92 -5.91 9.81
C GLU A 20 -14.78 -4.97 8.93
N GLY A 21 -14.99 -5.36 7.68
CA GLY A 21 -15.64 -4.52 6.67
C GLY A 21 -14.69 -3.71 5.79
N GLY A 22 -13.41 -3.59 6.17
CA GLY A 22 -12.34 -3.03 5.33
C GLY A 22 -11.62 -4.11 4.51
N TRP A 23 -11.17 -3.74 3.32
CA TRP A 23 -10.44 -4.63 2.41
C TRP A 23 -8.97 -4.24 2.34
N ASN A 24 -8.10 -5.15 2.79
CA ASN A 24 -6.64 -5.00 2.75
C ASN A 24 -6.08 -5.47 1.39
N VAL A 25 -6.22 -4.65 0.36
CA VAL A 25 -5.87 -4.97 -1.05
C VAL A 25 -4.38 -5.23 -1.24
N GLY A 26 -3.53 -4.40 -0.63
CA GLY A 26 -2.07 -4.51 -0.67
C GLY A 26 -1.51 -4.55 0.74
N VAL A 27 -0.70 -5.56 1.04
CA VAL A 27 -0.14 -5.78 2.39
C VAL A 27 1.34 -6.13 2.34
N TYR A 28 2.08 -5.71 3.35
CA TYR A 28 3.47 -6.10 3.54
C TYR A 28 3.53 -7.47 4.22
N LYS A 29 3.44 -8.55 3.45
CA LYS A 29 3.61 -9.93 3.93
C LYS A 29 5.05 -10.20 4.40
N GLU A 30 5.24 -11.26 5.18
CA GLU A 30 6.56 -11.71 5.65
C GLU A 30 7.55 -12.02 4.52
N ASP A 31 7.04 -12.52 3.39
CA ASP A 31 7.79 -12.85 2.18
C ASP A 31 7.85 -11.71 1.16
N SER A 32 7.43 -10.49 1.54
CA SER A 32 7.47 -9.34 0.64
C SER A 32 8.90 -9.03 0.22
N HIS A 33 9.08 -8.83 -1.09
CA HIS A 33 10.39 -8.48 -1.64
C HIS A 33 10.82 -7.08 -1.16
N ILE A 34 11.87 -7.02 -0.36
CA ILE A 34 12.49 -5.76 0.09
C ILE A 34 13.84 -5.65 -0.61
N SER A 35 13.95 -4.69 -1.53
CA SER A 35 15.22 -4.26 -2.11
C SER A 35 15.59 -2.88 -1.54
N GLY A 36 16.83 -2.71 -1.08
CA GLY A 36 17.33 -1.45 -0.51
C GLY A 36 17.68 -1.54 0.97
N PHE A 37 17.67 -0.40 1.67
CA PHE A 37 18.01 -0.32 3.08
C PHE A 37 16.75 -0.16 3.95
N VAL A 38 16.62 -1.02 4.96
CA VAL A 38 15.58 -0.94 5.98
C VAL A 38 16.22 -1.05 7.35
N GLY A 39 15.84 -0.17 8.27
CA GLY A 39 16.31 -0.27 9.65
C GLY A 39 15.87 -1.58 10.30
N THR A 40 16.74 -2.24 11.06
CA THR A 40 16.48 -3.55 11.68
C THR A 40 15.19 -3.57 12.51
N ARG A 41 14.92 -2.50 13.26
CA ARG A 41 13.68 -2.35 14.06
C ARG A 41 12.42 -2.23 13.20
N LEU A 42 12.51 -1.59 12.03
CA LEU A 42 11.37 -1.41 11.13
C LEU A 42 11.11 -2.70 10.33
N LYS A 43 12.16 -3.41 9.94
CA LYS A 43 12.09 -4.67 9.19
C LYS A 43 11.22 -5.72 9.89
N GLU A 44 11.29 -5.80 11.21
CA GLU A 44 10.44 -6.71 11.99
C GLU A 44 9.01 -6.20 12.15
N LYS A 45 8.83 -4.87 12.28
CA LYS A 45 7.51 -4.28 12.54
C LYS A 45 6.62 -4.12 11.30
N ILE A 46 7.21 -4.00 10.11
CA ILE A 46 6.46 -3.78 8.87
C ILE A 46 5.74 -5.03 8.38
N LYS A 47 6.13 -6.21 8.86
CA LYS A 47 5.48 -7.47 8.51
C LYS A 47 4.01 -7.45 8.94
N ASN A 48 3.16 -7.98 8.06
CA ASN A 48 1.73 -8.09 8.25
C ASN A 48 1.03 -6.74 8.51
N THR A 49 1.46 -5.69 7.80
CA THR A 49 0.88 -4.33 7.88
C THR A 49 0.24 -3.90 6.57
N LEU A 50 -0.64 -2.91 6.65
CA LEU A 50 -1.39 -2.38 5.51
C LEU A 50 -0.47 -1.57 4.58
N GLY A 51 -0.56 -1.85 3.28
CA GLY A 51 0.01 -1.01 2.22
C GLY A 51 -1.07 -0.25 1.43
N ILE A 52 -2.11 -0.96 0.98
CA ILE A 52 -3.25 -0.41 0.25
C ILE A 52 -4.53 -0.99 0.86
N GLY A 53 -5.45 -0.12 1.25
CA GLY A 53 -6.72 -0.51 1.85
C GLY A 53 -7.89 0.21 1.22
N VAL A 54 -9.07 -0.39 1.26
CA VAL A 54 -10.33 0.24 0.85
C VAL A 54 -11.39 -0.10 1.88
N GLU A 55 -12.16 0.87 2.34
CA GLU A 55 -13.36 0.60 3.13
C GLU A 55 -14.55 1.39 2.58
N ARG A 56 -15.76 0.88 2.81
CA ARG A 56 -16.98 1.61 2.48
C ARG A 56 -17.30 2.59 3.60
N HIS A 57 -17.66 3.81 3.23
CA HIS A 57 -18.12 4.82 4.17
C HIS A 57 -19.32 5.57 3.57
N GLY A 58 -20.50 5.34 4.16
CA GLY A 58 -21.77 5.80 3.58
C GLY A 58 -21.96 5.26 2.16
N ASP A 59 -22.27 6.17 1.23
CA ASP A 59 -22.45 5.85 -0.19
C ASP A 59 -21.14 5.81 -0.98
N GLY A 60 -20.01 6.10 -0.32
CA GLY A 60 -18.70 6.17 -0.94
C GLY A 60 -17.70 5.14 -0.42
N GLN A 61 -16.44 5.35 -0.80
CA GLN A 61 -15.31 4.54 -0.38
C GLN A 61 -14.17 5.44 0.07
N ILE A 62 -13.42 4.97 1.07
CA ILE A 62 -12.16 5.58 1.50
C ILE A 62 -11.04 4.65 1.04
N VAL A 63 -10.13 5.19 0.22
CA VAL A 63 -8.95 4.47 -0.28
C VAL A 63 -7.72 4.92 0.49
N TYR A 64 -7.08 3.97 1.17
CA TYR A 64 -5.88 4.17 1.95
C TYR A 64 -4.65 3.74 1.17
N LEU A 65 -3.65 4.61 1.12
CA LEU A 65 -2.34 4.34 0.52
C LEU A 65 -1.28 4.69 1.56
N SER A 66 -0.54 3.69 2.04
CA SER A 66 0.49 3.87 3.07
C SER A 66 1.68 4.70 2.59
N ASP A 67 1.89 4.74 1.28
CA ASP A 67 3.02 5.35 0.61
C ASP A 67 2.59 5.90 -0.76
N LEU A 68 3.39 6.81 -1.33
CA LEU A 68 3.04 7.51 -2.56
C LEU A 68 2.97 6.53 -3.77
N PRO A 69 1.79 6.35 -4.39
CA PRO A 69 1.63 5.42 -5.52
C PRO A 69 2.34 5.93 -6.79
N VAL A 70 2.56 7.24 -6.89
CA VAL A 70 3.20 7.89 -8.06
C VAL A 70 4.51 8.54 -7.64
N PHE A 71 5.43 7.75 -7.09
CA PHE A 71 6.78 8.25 -6.79
C PHE A 71 7.48 8.68 -8.09
N ARG A 72 7.56 10.01 -8.31
CA ARG A 72 8.16 10.66 -9.50
C ARG A 72 7.69 10.09 -10.84
N GLY A 73 6.50 9.48 -10.89
CA GLY A 73 5.96 8.85 -12.09
C GLY A 73 6.73 7.62 -12.59
N PHE A 74 7.59 7.04 -11.75
CA PHE A 74 8.56 6.00 -12.10
C PHE A 74 7.90 4.71 -12.59
N TRP A 75 6.91 4.19 -11.85
CA TRP A 75 6.17 2.98 -12.24
C TRP A 75 4.84 3.31 -12.94
N HIS A 76 4.60 2.66 -14.07
CA HIS A 76 3.32 2.78 -14.79
C HIS A 76 2.14 2.21 -13.97
N THR A 77 2.34 1.08 -13.28
CA THR A 77 1.30 0.45 -12.44
C THR A 77 0.81 1.39 -11.34
N GLY A 78 1.68 2.21 -10.76
CA GLY A 78 1.30 3.18 -9.73
C GLY A 78 0.36 4.29 -10.23
N LYS A 79 0.58 4.76 -11.48
CA LYS A 79 -0.32 5.71 -12.14
C LYS A 79 -1.69 5.09 -12.43
N LEU A 80 -1.71 3.83 -12.90
CA LEU A 80 -2.96 3.10 -13.12
C LEU A 80 -3.72 2.84 -11.81
N LEU A 81 -3.02 2.47 -10.73
CA LEU A 81 -3.62 2.28 -9.41
C LEU A 81 -4.29 3.57 -8.92
N MET A 82 -3.59 4.70 -9.02
CA MET A 82 -4.13 5.99 -8.59
C MET A 82 -5.30 6.44 -9.47
N GLY A 83 -5.22 6.24 -10.79
CA GLY A 83 -6.34 6.50 -11.68
C GLY A 83 -7.57 5.66 -11.32
N ASN A 84 -7.36 4.36 -11.04
CA ASN A 84 -8.46 3.50 -10.63
C ASN A 84 -9.09 3.95 -9.32
N ALA A 85 -8.30 4.27 -8.31
CA ALA A 85 -8.81 4.73 -7.02
C ALA A 85 -9.66 6.02 -7.09
N ILE A 86 -9.50 6.84 -8.13
CA ILE A 86 -10.24 8.09 -8.31
C ILE A 86 -11.51 7.89 -9.14
N PHE A 87 -11.45 7.02 -10.15
CA PHE A 87 -12.49 6.93 -11.18
C PHE A 87 -13.35 5.66 -11.12
N PHE A 88 -12.95 4.64 -10.36
CA PHE A 88 -13.63 3.35 -10.25
C PHE A 88 -13.78 2.92 -8.80
#